data_AF-A0A9N7UK69-F1
#
_entry.id   AF-A0A9N7UK69-F1
#
_cell.length_a   1.000
_cell.length_b   1.000
_cell.length_c   1.000
_cell.angle_alpha   90.00
_cell.angle_beta   90.00
_cell.angle_gamma   90.00
#
_symmetry.space_group_name_H-M   'P 1'
#
loop_
_entity.id
_entity.type
_entity.pdbx_description
1 polymer ?
#
loop_
_entity_poly.entity_id
_entity_poly.type
_entity_poly.pdbx_seq_one_letter_code
_entity_poly.pdbx_strand_id
1 'polypeptide(L)'
;MEESGAATQGEAGNNTCVRDSAENQTNEAAGEVSSQVSDPGAGRKPDETPEARYNRLKLFDKVMQKSLEKLIEHASFNRFASTFRPLYKKNPQRMESIHKQFIEELQKAIQDDTSRLIEEGQLEAKLNELDKLERAAKKNPQPAWRPTGIPEQDVCSFMMPYYQKQEAYMRLELKKIQAENAALAQKVLAGRESIAQTENCISEAVDEWKASVTEFEKLASSLCPADVFNVYDGNVFDDVRAK
;
A
#
# COMPACT_ATOMS: atom_id res chain seq x y z
N MET A 1 -50.83 14.08 -0.05
CA MET A 1 -51.72 14.32 -1.19
C MET A 1 -50.80 14.57 -2.37
N GLU A 2 -50.41 13.48 -3.03
CA GLU A 2 -51.05 12.95 -4.25
C GLU A 2 -50.46 13.68 -5.48
N GLU A 3 -50.04 13.04 -6.56
CA GLU A 3 -49.92 11.63 -6.95
C GLU A 3 -49.15 11.60 -8.30
N SER A 4 -48.72 10.40 -8.71
CA SER A 4 -48.46 9.95 -10.10
C SER A 4 -47.15 10.41 -10.78
N GLY A 5 -46.25 9.55 -11.27
CA GLY A 5 -46.32 8.12 -11.62
C GLY A 5 -46.30 7.93 -13.15
N ALA A 6 -45.19 7.43 -13.72
CA ALA A 6 -45.15 6.65 -14.96
C ALA A 6 -43.77 6.00 -15.21
N ALA A 7 -43.81 4.73 -15.57
CA ALA A 7 -42.70 3.80 -15.83
C ALA A 7 -42.35 3.70 -17.33
N THR A 8 -41.21 3.05 -17.66
CA THR A 8 -40.90 2.09 -18.77
C THR A 8 -39.35 2.03 -18.88
N GLN A 9 -38.54 0.96 -18.69
CA GLN A 9 -38.45 -0.46 -19.09
C GLN A 9 -37.70 -0.73 -20.42
N GLY A 10 -36.71 -1.67 -20.38
CA GLY A 10 -36.03 -2.36 -21.52
C GLY A 10 -34.61 -1.84 -21.85
N GLU A 11 -33.54 -2.60 -22.11
CA GLU A 11 -33.21 -4.02 -22.35
C GLU A 11 -31.69 -4.18 -22.09
N ALA A 12 -31.18 -5.18 -21.36
CA ALA A 12 -30.83 -6.54 -21.80
C ALA A 12 -29.83 -6.62 -22.98
N GLY A 13 -28.58 -7.00 -22.67
CA GLY A 13 -27.51 -7.29 -23.63
C GLY A 13 -26.50 -8.26 -23.04
N ASN A 14 -26.92 -9.51 -22.91
CA ASN A 14 -26.12 -10.67 -22.52
C ASN A 14 -25.29 -11.14 -23.72
N ASN A 15 -24.02 -11.48 -23.56
CA ASN A 15 -23.31 -12.33 -24.53
C ASN A 15 -22.29 -13.22 -23.82
N THR A 16 -22.54 -14.52 -23.94
CA THR A 16 -21.76 -15.66 -23.45
C THR A 16 -21.12 -16.37 -24.64
N CYS A 17 -19.87 -16.83 -24.48
CA CYS A 17 -19.27 -17.98 -25.18
C CYS A 17 -18.06 -18.41 -24.30
N VAL A 18 -18.05 -19.49 -23.49
CA VAL A 18 -18.03 -20.95 -23.78
C VAL A 18 -16.97 -21.29 -24.83
N ARG A 19 -15.99 -22.20 -24.67
CA ARG A 19 -15.43 -23.06 -23.61
C ARG A 19 -14.21 -23.76 -24.26
N ASP A 20 -13.24 -24.19 -23.44
CA ASP A 20 -12.48 -25.48 -23.49
C ASP A 20 -11.04 -25.26 -22.98
N SER A 21 -10.71 -25.66 -21.75
CA SER A 21 -10.46 -27.02 -21.23
C SER A 21 -9.12 -27.60 -21.72
N ALA A 22 -8.11 -27.63 -20.83
CA ALA A 22 -7.16 -28.74 -20.73
C ALA A 22 -6.39 -28.66 -19.40
N GLU A 23 -6.53 -29.74 -18.62
CA GLU A 23 -5.94 -30.05 -17.32
C GLU A 23 -4.48 -30.51 -17.44
N ASN A 24 -3.74 -30.44 -16.31
CA ASN A 24 -2.69 -31.36 -15.81
C ASN A 24 -1.58 -30.56 -15.12
N GLN A 25 -0.96 -30.95 -14.01
CA GLN A 25 -1.15 -32.07 -13.08
C GLN A 25 -0.40 -31.68 -11.80
N THR A 26 -0.97 -32.07 -10.67
CA THR A 26 -0.36 -32.27 -9.35
C THR A 26 0.96 -33.02 -9.40
N ASN A 27 1.85 -32.77 -8.45
CA ASN A 27 2.66 -33.80 -7.76
C ASN A 27 3.19 -33.27 -6.42
N GLU A 28 2.60 -33.76 -5.33
CA GLU A 28 3.28 -33.91 -4.04
C GLU A 28 4.13 -35.19 -4.06
N ALA A 29 5.27 -35.20 -3.37
CA ALA A 29 5.90 -36.44 -2.91
C ALA A 29 6.71 -36.22 -1.64
N ALA A 30 6.33 -36.98 -0.61
CA ALA A 30 6.96 -37.10 0.69
C ALA A 30 8.30 -37.87 0.63
N GLY A 31 9.14 -37.68 1.65
CA GLY A 31 10.35 -38.49 1.87
C GLY A 31 11.11 -38.04 3.10
N GLU A 32 10.81 -38.67 4.23
CA GLU A 32 11.36 -38.43 5.57
C GLU A 32 12.53 -39.42 5.86
N VAL A 33 13.36 -39.08 6.88
CA VAL A 33 14.20 -39.96 7.75
C VAL A 33 15.73 -40.10 7.48
N SER A 34 16.47 -39.34 8.32
CA SER A 34 17.53 -39.75 9.28
C SER A 34 18.90 -40.30 8.85
N SER A 35 19.97 -39.68 9.39
CA SER A 35 20.95 -40.32 10.29
C SER A 35 21.90 -39.29 10.98
N GLN A 36 21.69 -39.12 12.30
CA GLN A 36 22.62 -38.94 13.44
C GLN A 36 24.13 -39.26 13.17
N VAL A 37 25.20 -38.68 13.75
CA VAL A 37 25.63 -38.36 15.15
C VAL A 37 26.89 -37.46 15.04
N SER A 38 27.13 -36.41 15.86
CA SER A 38 28.02 -36.45 17.04
C SER A 38 28.03 -35.13 17.83
N ASP A 39 27.77 -35.26 19.14
CA ASP A 39 27.96 -34.33 20.28
C ASP A 39 29.42 -34.47 20.81
N PRO A 40 29.94 -33.81 21.88
CA PRO A 40 29.42 -32.71 22.71
C PRO A 40 30.43 -31.59 23.03
N GLY A 41 29.93 -30.49 23.64
CA GLY A 41 30.73 -29.76 24.62
C GLY A 41 31.17 -28.33 24.27
N ALA A 42 30.21 -27.41 24.17
CA ALA A 42 30.44 -26.03 24.54
C ALA A 42 29.17 -25.52 25.20
N GLY A 43 29.20 -25.43 26.54
CA GLY A 43 28.10 -24.95 27.36
C GLY A 43 27.65 -23.57 26.90
N ARG A 44 26.59 -23.53 26.09
CA ARG A 44 25.84 -22.32 25.82
C ARG A 44 25.03 -22.06 27.08
N LYS A 45 25.54 -21.15 27.91
CA LYS A 45 24.75 -20.46 28.93
C LYS A 45 23.44 -20.03 28.27
N PRO A 46 22.27 -20.23 28.90
CA PRO A 46 21.11 -19.47 28.51
C PRO A 46 21.52 -18.01 28.63
N ASP A 47 21.35 -17.28 27.54
CA ASP A 47 21.36 -15.83 27.58
C ASP A 47 20.27 -15.45 28.59
N GLU A 48 20.69 -15.14 29.82
CA GLU A 48 19.85 -14.60 30.86
C GLU A 48 19.41 -13.22 30.36
N THR A 49 18.40 -13.20 29.48
CA THR A 49 17.54 -12.05 29.36
C THR A 49 17.12 -11.74 30.79
N PRO A 50 17.40 -10.54 31.32
CA PRO A 50 17.12 -10.24 32.72
C PRO A 50 15.65 -10.56 32.94
N GLU A 51 15.39 -11.55 33.79
CA GLU A 51 14.06 -12.04 34.14
C GLU A 51 13.14 -10.84 34.28
N ALA A 52 11.97 -10.90 33.63
CA ALA A 52 11.00 -9.83 33.58
C ALA A 52 10.85 -9.20 34.96
N ARG A 53 11.43 -8.00 35.13
CA ARG A 53 11.72 -7.42 36.44
C ARG A 53 10.45 -7.38 37.31
N TYR A 54 9.26 -7.18 36.71
CA TYR A 54 7.96 -7.41 37.34
C TYR A 54 6.90 -7.67 36.25
N ASN A 55 6.01 -8.66 36.44
CA ASN A 55 4.77 -8.75 35.67
C ASN A 55 3.77 -7.75 36.29
N ARG A 56 3.27 -6.79 35.49
CA ARG A 56 2.40 -5.72 36.00
C ARG A 56 1.10 -6.23 36.62
N LEU A 57 0.54 -7.33 36.12
CA LEU A 57 -0.64 -7.97 36.69
C LEU A 57 -0.34 -8.54 38.08
N LYS A 58 0.76 -9.27 38.25
CA LYS A 58 1.18 -9.78 39.58
C LYS A 58 1.38 -8.66 40.60
N LEU A 59 1.91 -7.52 40.15
CA LEU A 59 2.06 -6.34 41.01
C LEU A 59 0.69 -5.76 41.39
N PHE A 60 -0.22 -5.65 40.43
CA PHE A 60 -1.60 -5.24 40.67
C PHE A 60 -2.29 -6.15 41.70
N ASP A 61 -2.26 -7.47 41.50
CA ASP A 61 -2.87 -8.46 42.40
C ASP A 61 -2.32 -8.32 43.83
N LYS A 62 -1.00 -8.15 43.95
CA LYS A 62 -0.33 -7.95 45.23
C LYS A 62 -0.79 -6.67 45.94
N VAL A 63 -0.93 -5.57 45.20
CA VAL A 63 -1.39 -4.28 45.75
C VAL A 63 -2.86 -4.38 46.17
N MET A 64 -3.71 -5.01 45.36
CA MET A 64 -5.13 -5.20 45.67
C MET A 64 -5.33 -6.08 46.91
N GLN A 65 -4.64 -7.21 46.97
CA GLN A 65 -4.68 -8.12 48.11
C GLN A 65 -4.22 -7.43 49.40
N LYS A 66 -3.10 -6.71 49.36
CA LYS A 66 -2.58 -5.98 50.52
C LYS A 66 -3.53 -4.85 50.97
N SER A 67 -4.19 -4.18 50.03
CA SER A 67 -5.15 -3.12 50.33
C SER A 67 -6.39 -3.68 51.01
N LEU A 68 -6.88 -4.83 50.56
CA LEU A 68 -8.00 -5.55 51.17
C LEU A 68 -7.65 -6.03 52.58
N GLU A 69 -6.47 -6.63 52.78
CA GLU A 69 -5.97 -7.01 54.11
C GLU A 69 -5.97 -5.82 55.07
N LYS A 70 -5.49 -4.65 54.62
CA LYS A 70 -5.48 -3.42 55.42
C LYS A 70 -6.89 -2.94 55.75
N LEU A 71 -7.82 -3.01 54.80
CA LEU A 71 -9.22 -2.66 55.04
C LEU A 71 -9.84 -3.55 56.14
N ILE A 72 -9.62 -4.86 56.06
CA ILE A 72 -10.14 -5.82 57.03
C ILE A 72 -9.48 -5.63 58.41
N GLU A 73 -8.19 -5.35 58.47
CA GLU A 73 -7.48 -5.01 59.72
C GLU A 73 -8.12 -3.81 60.42
N HIS A 74 -8.48 -2.77 59.65
CA HIS A 74 -9.19 -1.61 60.18
C HIS A 74 -10.62 -1.93 60.65
N ALA A 75 -11.29 -2.88 60.01
CA ALA A 75 -12.61 -3.39 60.38
C ALA A 75 -12.58 -4.44 61.51
N SER A 76 -11.55 -4.45 62.35
CA SER A 76 -11.39 -5.42 63.45
C SER A 76 -12.59 -5.54 64.39
N PHE A 77 -12.77 -6.74 64.95
CA PHE A 77 -13.87 -7.05 65.89
C PHE A 77 -13.89 -6.12 67.11
N ASN A 78 -12.73 -5.74 67.64
CA ASN A 78 -12.65 -4.84 68.80
C ASN A 78 -13.32 -3.48 68.51
N ARG A 79 -13.04 -2.89 67.33
CA ARG A 79 -13.68 -1.64 66.90
C ARG A 79 -15.18 -1.82 66.72
N PHE A 80 -15.60 -2.91 66.10
CA PHE A 80 -17.00 -3.26 65.89
C PHE A 80 -17.76 -3.41 67.21
N ALA A 81 -17.26 -4.23 68.14
CA ALA A 81 -17.85 -4.46 69.46
C ALA A 81 -17.85 -3.18 70.33
N SER A 82 -16.80 -2.35 70.22
CA SER A 82 -16.72 -1.08 70.95
C SER A 82 -17.77 -0.05 70.51
N THR A 83 -18.24 -0.14 69.26
CA THR A 83 -19.29 0.72 68.68
C THR A 83 -20.68 0.20 69.06
N PHE A 84 -20.86 -1.13 69.09
CA PHE A 84 -22.14 -1.78 69.41
C PHE A 84 -22.18 -2.39 70.82
N ARG A 85 -21.69 -1.65 71.84
CA ARG A 85 -21.56 -2.15 73.23
C ARG A 85 -22.83 -2.74 73.84
N PRO A 86 -24.03 -2.13 73.69
CA PRO A 86 -25.24 -2.67 74.30
C PRO A 86 -25.59 -4.06 73.78
N LEU A 87 -25.34 -4.33 72.49
CA LEU A 87 -25.59 -5.61 71.86
C LEU A 87 -24.52 -6.64 72.23
N TYR A 88 -23.25 -6.23 72.27
CA TYR A 88 -22.15 -7.09 72.73
C TYR A 88 -22.37 -7.61 74.16
N LYS A 89 -22.79 -6.74 75.09
CA LYS A 89 -23.08 -7.14 76.48
C LYS A 89 -24.22 -8.16 76.60
N LYS A 90 -25.20 -8.11 75.69
CA LYS A 90 -26.36 -9.03 75.71
C LYS A 90 -26.00 -10.41 75.16
N ASN A 91 -25.21 -10.47 74.09
CA ASN A 91 -24.82 -11.75 73.50
C ASN A 91 -23.49 -11.61 72.71
N PRO A 92 -22.34 -11.83 73.37
CA PRO A 92 -21.03 -11.72 72.75
C PRO A 92 -20.84 -12.70 71.57
N GLN A 93 -21.31 -13.94 71.71
CA GLN A 93 -21.14 -14.97 70.69
C GLN A 93 -21.92 -14.66 69.40
N ARG A 94 -23.17 -14.19 69.52
CA ARG A 94 -23.92 -13.76 68.33
C ARG A 94 -23.26 -12.55 67.65
N MET A 95 -22.74 -11.61 68.43
CA MET A 95 -22.05 -10.44 67.88
C MET A 95 -20.78 -10.83 67.11
N GLU A 96 -19.99 -11.76 67.64
CA GLU A 96 -18.79 -12.31 66.98
C GLU A 96 -19.15 -13.04 65.69
N SER A 97 -20.21 -13.86 65.70
CA SER A 97 -20.71 -14.53 64.50
C SER A 97 -21.14 -13.54 63.41
N ILE A 98 -21.84 -12.46 63.77
CA ILE A 98 -22.28 -11.42 62.82
C ILE A 98 -21.08 -10.70 62.21
N HIS A 99 -20.09 -10.33 63.04
CA HIS A 99 -18.89 -9.66 62.55
C HIS A 99 -18.10 -10.55 61.60
N LYS A 100 -17.92 -11.82 61.94
CA LYS A 100 -17.25 -12.80 61.07
C LYS A 100 -17.95 -12.92 59.72
N GLN A 101 -19.27 -13.10 59.71
CA GLN A 101 -20.07 -13.16 58.47
C GLN A 101 -19.91 -11.89 57.64
N PHE A 102 -20.01 -10.72 58.28
CA PHE A 102 -19.83 -9.44 57.61
C PHE A 102 -18.47 -9.31 56.92
N ILE A 103 -17.38 -9.71 57.60
CA ILE A 103 -16.02 -9.65 57.04
C ILE A 103 -15.86 -10.65 55.88
N GLU A 104 -16.36 -11.88 56.03
CA GLU A 104 -16.31 -12.90 54.98
C GLU A 104 -17.08 -12.46 53.72
N GLU A 105 -18.29 -11.94 53.89
CA GLU A 105 -19.12 -11.42 52.80
C GLU A 105 -18.48 -10.20 52.13
N LEU A 106 -17.96 -9.25 52.91
CA LEU A 106 -17.29 -8.06 52.40
C LEU A 106 -16.05 -8.43 51.59
N GLN A 107 -15.21 -9.31 52.13
CA GLN A 107 -13.99 -9.77 51.47
C GLN A 107 -14.33 -10.47 50.16
N LYS A 108 -15.29 -11.39 50.18
CA LYS A 108 -15.74 -12.12 49.00
C LYS A 108 -16.31 -11.17 47.95
N ALA A 109 -17.21 -10.27 48.32
CA ALA A 109 -17.82 -9.32 47.41
C ALA A 109 -16.76 -8.45 46.70
N ILE A 110 -15.78 -7.92 47.44
CA ILE A 110 -14.70 -7.10 46.85
C ILE A 110 -13.83 -7.95 45.91
N GLN A 111 -13.51 -9.19 46.27
CA GLN A 111 -12.69 -10.08 45.43
C GLN A 111 -13.43 -10.49 44.15
N ASP A 112 -14.70 -10.86 44.27
CA ASP A 112 -15.56 -11.23 43.13
C ASP A 112 -15.73 -10.02 42.17
N ASP A 113 -16.00 -8.83 42.72
CA ASP A 113 -16.13 -7.59 41.95
C ASP A 113 -14.81 -7.22 41.26
N THR A 114 -13.69 -7.32 41.97
CA THR A 114 -12.36 -7.03 41.39
C THR A 114 -12.05 -8.01 40.25
N SER A 115 -12.31 -9.30 40.45
CA SER A 115 -12.08 -10.33 39.43
C SER A 115 -12.94 -10.07 38.19
N ARG A 116 -14.21 -9.74 38.39
CA ARG A 116 -15.11 -9.35 37.30
C ARG A 116 -14.61 -8.11 36.55
N LEU A 117 -14.15 -7.07 37.24
CA LEU A 117 -13.58 -5.87 36.61
C LEU A 117 -12.29 -6.16 35.82
N ILE A 118 -11.44 -7.09 36.31
CA ILE A 118 -10.25 -7.55 35.59
C ILE A 118 -10.65 -8.22 34.28
N GLU A 119 -11.65 -9.10 34.32
CA GLU A 119 -12.16 -9.84 33.16
C GLU A 119 -12.85 -8.92 32.15
N GLU A 120 -13.82 -8.11 32.60
CA GLU A 120 -14.56 -7.14 31.77
C GLU A 120 -13.61 -6.13 31.11
N GLY A 121 -12.64 -5.63 31.87
CA GLY A 121 -11.64 -4.68 31.37
C GLY A 121 -10.55 -5.32 30.51
N GLN A 122 -10.53 -6.65 30.38
CA GLN A 122 -9.44 -7.43 29.78
C GLN A 122 -8.07 -6.98 30.29
N LEU A 123 -7.98 -6.70 31.59
CA LEU A 123 -6.85 -5.99 32.19
C LEU A 123 -5.55 -6.78 32.02
N GLU A 124 -5.62 -8.11 32.16
CA GLU A 124 -4.48 -8.99 31.94
C GLU A 124 -3.88 -8.81 30.53
N ALA A 125 -4.72 -8.83 29.49
CA ALA A 125 -4.26 -8.66 28.12
C ALA A 125 -3.59 -7.29 27.90
N LYS A 126 -4.19 -6.22 28.42
CA LYS A 126 -3.67 -4.85 28.29
C LYS A 126 -2.35 -4.66 29.05
N LEU A 127 -2.24 -5.18 30.27
CA LEU A 127 -0.99 -5.10 31.05
C LEU A 127 0.12 -5.94 30.43
N ASN A 128 -0.20 -7.13 29.91
CA ASN A 128 0.75 -7.97 29.19
C ASN A 128 1.21 -7.32 27.87
N GLU A 129 0.32 -6.63 27.15
CA GLU A 129 0.67 -5.84 25.96
C GLU A 129 1.58 -4.67 26.33
N LEU A 130 1.28 -3.95 27.41
CA LEU A 130 2.12 -2.87 27.90
C LEU A 130 3.53 -3.37 28.29
N ASP A 131 3.64 -4.54 28.93
CA ASP A 131 4.91 -5.20 29.22
C ASP A 131 5.70 -5.54 27.94
N LYS A 132 5.03 -5.87 26.83
CA LYS A 132 5.66 -6.10 25.52
C LYS A 132 6.12 -4.78 24.89
N LEU A 133 5.27 -3.76 24.90
CA LEU A 133 5.57 -2.44 24.33
C LEU A 133 6.74 -1.77 25.05
N GLU A 134 6.81 -1.84 26.38
CA GLU A 134 7.94 -1.33 27.15
C GLU A 134 9.25 -2.03 26.74
N ARG A 135 9.24 -3.37 26.61
CA ARG A 135 10.43 -4.13 26.19
C ARG A 135 10.88 -3.75 24.79
N ALA A 136 9.95 -3.54 23.85
CA ALA A 136 10.27 -3.09 22.50
C ALA A 136 10.85 -1.67 22.49
N ALA A 137 10.31 -0.77 23.32
CA ALA A 137 10.72 0.63 23.38
C ALA A 137 12.06 0.85 24.10
N LYS A 138 12.52 -0.07 24.97
CA LYS A 138 13.81 0.05 25.71
C LYS A 138 15.03 0.33 24.84
N LYS A 139 14.99 -0.05 23.56
CA LYS A 139 16.09 0.15 22.61
C LYS A 139 16.14 1.58 22.04
N ASN A 140 15.07 2.36 22.20
CA ASN A 140 14.98 3.71 21.67
C ASN A 140 15.20 4.73 22.80
N PRO A 141 16.33 5.45 22.83
CA PRO A 141 16.62 6.44 23.88
C PRO A 141 15.84 7.74 23.69
N GLN A 142 15.19 7.93 22.53
CA GLN A 142 14.46 9.15 22.22
C GLN A 142 13.12 9.20 22.96
N PRO A 143 12.68 10.40 23.39
CA PRO A 143 11.35 10.58 23.92
C PRO A 143 10.29 10.05 22.96
N ALA A 144 9.37 9.24 23.47
CA ALA A 144 8.26 8.74 22.67
C ALA A 144 7.33 9.90 22.29
N TRP A 145 6.80 9.86 21.06
CA TRP A 145 5.84 10.86 20.57
C TRP A 145 4.62 10.96 21.50
N ARG A 146 4.12 12.18 21.66
CA ARG A 146 2.90 12.50 22.40
C ARG A 146 2.07 13.47 21.57
N PRO A 147 0.75 13.34 21.56
CA PRO A 147 -0.12 14.35 20.96
C PRO A 147 0.20 15.73 21.52
N THR A 148 0.36 16.70 20.65
CA THR A 148 0.58 18.10 21.01
C THR A 148 -0.68 18.75 21.56
N GLY A 149 -1.85 18.15 21.27
CA GLY A 149 -3.16 18.73 21.58
C GLY A 149 -3.67 19.64 20.46
N ILE A 150 -2.92 19.77 19.37
CA ILE A 150 -3.30 20.49 18.16
C ILE A 150 -3.64 19.44 17.10
N PRO A 151 -4.93 19.21 16.79
CA PRO A 151 -5.36 18.12 15.93
C PRO A 151 -4.69 18.14 14.55
N GLU A 152 -4.51 19.31 13.95
CA GLU A 152 -3.91 19.47 12.63
C GLU A 152 -2.46 18.95 12.63
N GLN A 153 -1.68 19.29 13.66
CA GLN A 153 -0.29 18.86 13.77
C GLN A 153 -0.18 17.37 14.06
N ASP A 154 -1.03 16.85 14.94
CA ASP A 154 -1.03 15.44 15.35
C ASP A 154 -1.43 14.52 14.18
N VAL A 155 -2.42 14.94 13.39
CA VAL A 155 -2.83 14.24 12.16
C VAL A 155 -1.72 14.29 11.11
N CYS A 156 -1.09 15.45 10.89
CA CYS A 156 0.03 15.56 9.96
C CYS A 156 1.18 14.60 10.32
N SER A 157 1.52 14.49 11.60
CA SER A 157 2.55 13.55 12.08
C SER A 157 2.19 12.09 11.78
N PHE A 158 0.92 11.71 11.95
CA PHE A 158 0.44 10.37 11.64
C PHE A 158 0.43 10.07 10.14
N MET A 159 0.04 11.03 9.31
CA MET A 159 -0.10 10.85 7.85
C MET A 159 1.23 10.93 7.10
N MET A 160 2.25 11.58 7.68
CA MET A 160 3.54 11.82 7.02
C MET A 160 4.19 10.57 6.39
N PRO A 161 4.25 9.39 7.05
CA PRO A 161 4.86 8.21 6.45
C PRO A 161 4.15 7.72 5.18
N TYR A 162 2.83 7.89 5.10
CA TYR A 162 2.04 7.53 3.92
C TYR A 162 2.35 8.46 2.74
N TYR A 163 2.39 9.78 3.00
CA TYR A 163 2.74 10.75 1.97
C TYR A 163 4.17 10.60 1.49
N GLN A 164 5.11 10.28 2.37
CA GLN A 164 6.50 9.97 1.99
C GLN A 164 6.57 8.74 1.07
N LYS A 165 5.79 7.69 1.37
CA LYS A 165 5.71 6.50 0.51
C LYS A 165 5.12 6.82 -0.86
N GLN A 166 4.07 7.63 -0.90
CA GLN A 166 3.45 8.07 -2.16
C GLN A 166 4.40 8.93 -2.99
N GLU A 167 5.07 9.88 -2.36
CA GLU A 167 6.06 10.75 -3.01
C GLU A 167 7.21 9.92 -3.60
N ALA A 168 7.73 8.96 -2.85
CA ALA A 168 8.78 8.05 -3.32
C ALA A 168 8.33 7.24 -4.56
N TYR A 169 7.10 6.72 -4.54
CA TYR A 169 6.52 6.01 -5.68
C TYR A 169 6.38 6.91 -6.92
N MET A 170 5.80 8.11 -6.76
CA MET A 170 5.60 9.03 -7.88
C MET A 170 6.93 9.49 -8.48
N ARG A 171 7.95 9.74 -7.64
CA ARG A 171 9.31 10.05 -8.10
C ARG A 171 9.90 8.93 -8.95
N LEU A 172 9.65 7.67 -8.60
CA LEU A 172 10.14 6.53 -9.37
C LEU A 172 9.46 6.46 -10.74
N GLU A 173 8.14 6.57 -10.78
CA GLU A 173 7.39 6.50 -12.04
C GLU A 173 7.72 7.67 -12.96
N LEU A 174 7.87 8.88 -12.40
CA LEU A 174 8.27 10.06 -13.16
C LEU A 174 9.64 9.88 -13.81
N LYS A 175 10.62 9.32 -13.09
CA LYS A 175 11.95 9.03 -13.65
C LYS A 175 11.87 8.03 -14.81
N LYS A 176 11.02 7.00 -14.69
CA LYS A 176 10.81 6.01 -15.74
C LYS A 176 10.25 6.65 -17.00
N ILE A 177 9.17 7.43 -16.87
CA ILE A 177 8.53 8.13 -18.00
C ILE A 177 9.52 9.12 -18.65
N GLN A 178 10.31 9.84 -17.86
CA GLN A 178 11.32 10.76 -18.39
C GLN A 178 12.40 10.03 -19.20
N ALA A 179 12.88 8.88 -18.73
CA ALA A 179 13.85 8.07 -19.45
C ALA A 179 13.29 7.52 -20.77
N GLU A 180 12.05 7.02 -20.75
CA GLU A 180 11.36 6.54 -21.95
C GLU A 180 11.13 7.66 -22.96
N ASN A 181 10.67 8.83 -22.51
CA ASN A 181 10.48 10.00 -23.37
C ASN A 181 11.81 10.49 -23.98
N ALA A 182 12.89 10.49 -23.20
CA ALA A 182 14.21 10.86 -23.72
C ALA A 182 14.67 9.88 -24.82
N ALA A 183 14.48 8.56 -24.60
CA ALA A 183 14.82 7.55 -25.60
C ALA A 183 13.96 7.67 -26.87
N LEU A 184 12.66 7.96 -26.73
CA LEU A 184 11.76 8.21 -27.85
C LEU A 184 12.14 9.48 -28.62
N ALA A 185 12.47 10.57 -27.92
CA ALA A 185 12.91 11.82 -28.54
C ALA A 185 14.18 11.61 -29.38
N GLN A 186 15.14 10.84 -28.87
CA GLN A 186 16.35 10.48 -29.63
C GLN A 186 16.02 9.68 -30.89
N LYS A 187 15.11 8.70 -30.82
CA LYS A 187 14.66 7.96 -32.00
C LYS A 187 13.98 8.85 -33.04
N VAL A 188 13.16 9.80 -32.60
CA VAL A 188 12.50 10.76 -33.51
C VAL A 188 13.54 11.66 -34.20
N LEU A 189 14.53 12.16 -33.47
CA LEU A 189 15.60 12.97 -34.06
C LEU A 189 16.40 12.19 -35.10
N ALA A 190 16.83 10.97 -34.77
CA ALA A 190 17.53 10.09 -35.71
C ALA A 190 16.66 9.78 -36.96
N GLY A 191 15.37 9.55 -36.76
CA GLY A 191 14.42 9.34 -37.86
C GLY A 191 14.29 10.57 -38.77
N ARG A 192 14.21 11.78 -38.18
CA ARG A 192 14.15 13.05 -38.94
C ARG A 192 15.43 13.28 -39.74
N GLU A 193 16.59 12.98 -39.18
CA GLU A 193 17.87 13.10 -39.88
C GLU A 193 17.94 12.15 -41.08
N SER A 194 17.51 10.89 -40.92
CA SER A 194 17.45 9.92 -42.01
C SER A 194 16.48 10.35 -43.13
N ILE A 195 15.32 10.93 -42.79
CA ILE A 195 14.38 11.47 -43.77
C ILE A 195 15.03 12.63 -44.53
N ALA A 196 15.62 13.60 -43.84
CA ALA A 196 16.28 14.75 -44.48
C ALA A 196 17.41 14.32 -45.42
N GLN A 197 18.22 13.32 -45.04
CA GLN A 197 19.24 12.75 -45.92
C GLN A 197 18.63 12.13 -47.18
N THR A 198 17.54 11.36 -47.02
CA THR A 198 16.86 10.73 -48.15
C THR A 198 16.23 11.76 -49.08
N GLU A 199 15.62 12.82 -48.53
CA GLU A 199 15.06 13.95 -49.30
C GLU A 199 16.14 14.67 -50.11
N ASN A 200 17.33 14.88 -49.54
CA ASN A 200 18.47 15.46 -50.25
C ASN A 200 18.93 14.56 -51.41
N CYS A 201 19.12 13.25 -51.16
CA CYS A 201 19.51 12.30 -52.21
C CYS A 201 18.49 12.26 -53.36
N ILE A 202 17.19 12.29 -53.05
CA ILE A 202 16.13 12.35 -54.06
C ILE A 202 16.23 13.66 -54.86
N SER A 203 16.45 14.79 -54.20
CA SER A 203 16.58 16.10 -54.86
C SER A 203 17.76 16.14 -55.81
N GLU A 204 18.93 15.64 -55.37
CA GLU A 204 20.13 15.53 -56.20
C GLU A 204 19.89 14.64 -57.43
N ALA A 205 19.27 13.47 -57.24
CA ALA A 205 18.93 12.59 -58.35
C ALA A 205 17.95 13.27 -59.31
N VAL A 206 16.92 13.95 -58.81
CA VAL A 206 15.96 14.68 -59.65
C VAL A 206 16.67 15.76 -60.49
N ASP A 207 17.62 16.48 -59.90
CA ASP A 207 18.36 17.52 -60.62
C ASP A 207 19.33 16.95 -61.66
N GLU A 208 19.99 15.82 -61.37
CA GLU A 208 20.81 15.08 -62.35
C GLU A 208 19.97 14.58 -63.53
N TRP A 209 18.78 14.04 -63.25
CA TRP A 209 17.85 13.59 -64.29
C TRP A 209 17.38 14.75 -65.17
N LYS A 210 17.01 15.89 -64.56
CA LYS A 210 16.65 17.11 -65.32
C LYS A 210 17.81 17.55 -66.22
N ALA A 211 19.04 17.61 -65.69
CA ALA A 211 20.21 17.97 -66.48
C ALA A 211 20.39 17.03 -67.68
N SER A 212 20.30 15.72 -67.45
CA SER A 212 20.41 14.71 -68.51
C SER A 212 19.34 14.87 -69.59
N VAL A 213 18.09 15.14 -69.21
CA VAL A 213 16.99 15.41 -70.16
C VAL A 213 17.28 16.67 -70.97
N THR A 214 17.73 17.76 -70.34
CA THR A 214 18.06 18.99 -71.07
C THR A 214 19.22 18.80 -72.05
N GLU A 215 20.23 17.99 -71.72
CA GLU A 215 21.32 17.66 -72.65
C GLU A 215 20.81 16.81 -73.83
N PHE A 216 19.92 15.84 -73.56
CA PHE A 216 19.29 15.06 -74.61
C PHE A 216 18.44 15.93 -75.56
N GLU A 217 17.64 16.86 -75.03
CA GLU A 217 16.84 17.80 -75.84
C GLU A 217 17.72 18.69 -76.72
N LYS A 218 18.86 19.17 -76.20
CA LYS A 218 19.87 19.91 -76.99
C LYS A 218 20.43 19.06 -78.12
N LEU A 219 20.83 17.81 -77.82
CA LEU A 219 21.33 16.87 -78.83
C LEU A 219 20.28 16.58 -79.90
N ALA A 220 19.04 16.29 -79.51
CA ALA A 220 17.94 16.03 -80.44
C ALA A 220 17.67 17.24 -81.36
N SER A 221 17.70 18.45 -80.80
CA SER A 221 17.54 19.70 -81.57
C SER A 221 18.67 19.92 -82.57
N SER A 222 19.89 19.48 -82.27
CA SER A 222 21.04 19.57 -83.19
C SER A 222 20.99 18.57 -84.35
N LEU A 223 20.27 17.45 -84.18
CA LEU A 223 20.14 16.38 -85.17
C LEU A 223 18.94 16.57 -86.12
N CYS A 224 18.03 17.51 -85.82
CA CYS A 224 16.91 17.88 -86.67
C CYS A 224 17.25 19.18 -87.44
N PRO A 225 17.50 19.15 -88.76
CA PRO A 225 17.69 20.36 -89.54
C PRO A 225 16.39 21.16 -89.61
N ALA A 226 16.45 22.46 -89.35
CA ALA A 226 15.29 23.35 -89.34
C ALA A 226 14.66 23.63 -90.72
N ASP A 227 15.19 23.11 -91.83
CA ASP A 227 14.72 23.41 -93.18
C ASP A 227 14.42 22.15 -94.02
N VAL A 228 13.23 21.56 -93.89
CA VAL A 228 12.67 20.68 -94.96
C VAL A 228 11.17 20.88 -95.23
N PHE A 229 10.42 21.59 -94.38
CA PHE A 229 9.00 21.84 -94.65
C PHE A 229 8.62 23.29 -94.47
N ASN A 230 8.96 24.14 -95.45
CA ASN A 230 8.12 25.28 -95.78
C ASN A 230 8.39 25.82 -97.20
N VAL A 231 7.28 26.12 -97.88
CA VAL A 231 7.14 26.90 -99.13
C VAL A 231 7.33 26.14 -100.45
N TYR A 232 6.22 25.80 -101.12
CA TYR A 232 5.88 26.34 -102.44
C TYR A 232 4.36 26.21 -102.67
N ASP A 233 3.64 27.25 -102.27
CA ASP A 233 2.34 27.60 -102.82
C ASP A 233 2.55 28.96 -103.51
N GLY A 234 2.25 29.06 -104.82
CA GLY A 234 2.55 30.26 -105.59
C GLY A 234 2.54 30.11 -107.11
N ASN A 235 1.32 30.06 -107.67
CA ASN A 235 0.87 30.57 -108.97
C ASN A 235 1.92 30.99 -110.03
N VAL A 236 1.81 30.38 -111.21
CA VAL A 236 2.16 31.03 -112.49
C VAL A 236 0.89 31.05 -113.35
N PHE A 237 0.40 32.27 -113.57
CA PHE A 237 -0.63 32.65 -114.54
C PHE A 237 0.04 32.90 -115.91
N ASP A 238 -0.78 32.91 -116.96
CA ASP A 238 -0.50 33.26 -118.37
C ASP A 238 0.06 32.12 -119.25
N ASP A 239 -0.44 31.80 -120.45
CA ASP A 239 -1.47 32.35 -121.34
C ASP A 239 -1.72 31.30 -122.46
N VAL A 240 -2.68 31.59 -123.35
CA VAL A 240 -2.96 31.00 -124.69
C VAL A 240 -4.11 29.97 -124.70
N ARG A 241 -5.38 30.38 -124.85
CA ARG A 241 -6.09 30.90 -126.05
C ARG A 241 -6.29 29.83 -127.14
N ALA A 242 -7.55 29.47 -127.40
CA ALA A 242 -8.25 29.61 -128.69
C ALA A 242 -9.31 28.52 -128.89
N LYS A 243 -10.56 28.99 -129.07
CA LYS A 243 -11.70 28.36 -129.79
C LYS A 243 -12.21 27.00 -129.34
#